data_AF-A0A8B9BCF6-F1
#
_entry.id   AF-A0A8B9BCF6-F1
#
_cell.length_a   1.000
_cell.length_b   1.000
_cell.length_c   1.000
_cell.angle_alpha   90.00
_cell.angle_beta   90.00
_cell.angle_gamma   90.00
#
_symmetry.space_group_name_H-M   'P 1'
#
loop_
_entity.id
_entity.type
_entity.pdbx_description
1 polymer ?
#
loop_
_entity_poly.entity_id
_entity_poly.type
_entity_poly.pdbx_seq_one_letter_code
_entity_poly.pdbx_strand_id
1 'polypeptide(L)'
;MGLGLWAAVLALGPVLGAAWIQPVFPGIADKAFVRDCVQAHNEYRRRVLPAASNMRHMTWDAALARTARAWANKCLFKHNTYLSERYQCHPTFASVGENIWVGSYQIFDVQTAIRTWYNENRFYNFSVHTCARSCSHYAQVVWDDSYKLGCAVVFCKEIAGIRNAANFVCNYGPSGNFPRRPYKGGVPCSQCSKGDICRYKLCNYSRWHPPWEFRIICDEACVTLIVSRALLMFLVVLIVYFIKKHFTNMHMST
;
A
#
# COMPACT_ATOMS: atom_id res chain seq x y z
N MET A 1 33.29 -62.92 -2.50
CA MET A 1 32.28 -62.60 -1.47
C MET A 1 33.07 -62.30 -0.20
N GLY A 2 33.47 -61.06 0.08
CA GLY A 2 32.64 -60.02 0.68
C GLY A 2 33.36 -59.52 1.95
N LEU A 3 34.31 -58.60 1.79
CA LEU A 3 34.94 -57.86 2.90
C LEU A 3 34.29 -56.47 2.92
N GLY A 4 33.44 -56.24 3.91
CA GLY A 4 32.72 -54.99 4.10
C GLY A 4 33.67 -53.85 4.47
N LEU A 5 33.77 -52.87 3.57
CA LEU A 5 34.31 -51.56 3.87
C LEU A 5 33.37 -50.86 4.86
N TRP A 6 33.73 -50.92 6.14
CA TRP A 6 33.34 -49.92 7.12
C TRP A 6 34.30 -48.74 7.02
N ALA A 7 33.95 -47.71 6.26
CA ALA A 7 34.39 -46.32 6.47
C ALA A 7 33.77 -45.40 5.42
N ALA A 8 33.45 -44.18 5.85
CA ALA A 8 33.08 -43.02 5.03
C ALA A 8 31.60 -42.86 4.61
N VAL A 9 30.69 -42.72 5.58
CA VAL A 9 29.50 -41.83 5.40
C VAL A 9 29.24 -40.99 6.66
N LEU A 10 30.26 -40.33 7.20
CA LEU A 10 30.10 -39.31 8.26
C LEU A 10 30.85 -38.02 7.92
N ALA A 11 30.66 -37.50 6.71
CA ALA A 11 31.19 -36.20 6.32
C ALA A 11 30.25 -35.42 5.37
N LEU A 12 28.94 -35.51 5.60
CA LEU A 12 27.99 -34.50 5.11
C LEU A 12 27.29 -33.91 6.33
N GLY A 13 28.06 -33.21 7.16
CA GLY A 13 27.48 -32.21 8.05
C GLY A 13 26.67 -31.25 7.18
N PRO A 14 25.42 -30.92 7.54
CA PRO A 14 24.70 -29.96 6.76
C PRO A 14 25.43 -28.64 6.96
N VAL A 15 26.00 -28.09 5.89
CA VAL A 15 26.33 -26.68 5.82
C VAL A 15 24.98 -25.96 5.81
N LEU A 16 24.33 -25.90 6.99
CA LEU A 16 23.31 -24.92 7.28
C LEU A 16 24.08 -23.61 7.41
N GLY A 17 24.45 -23.03 6.26
CA GLY A 17 24.66 -21.59 6.21
C GLY A 17 23.43 -20.98 6.86
N ALA A 18 23.63 -20.16 7.89
CA ALA A 18 22.55 -19.48 8.58
C ALA A 18 21.64 -18.86 7.52
N ALA A 19 20.44 -19.42 7.36
CA ALA A 19 19.44 -18.84 6.49
C ALA A 19 19.17 -17.45 7.06
N TRP A 20 19.65 -16.42 6.37
CA TRP A 20 19.39 -15.03 6.77
C TRP A 20 17.88 -14.83 6.72
N ILE A 21 17.23 -14.89 7.88
CA ILE A 21 15.81 -14.58 8.03
C ILE A 21 15.68 -13.10 7.71
N GLN A 22 15.15 -12.78 6.53
CA GLN A 22 14.84 -11.40 6.17
C GLN A 22 13.78 -10.85 7.13
N PRO A 23 13.86 -9.56 7.52
CA PRO A 23 12.82 -8.96 8.34
C PRO A 23 11.49 -9.04 7.60
N VAL A 24 10.46 -9.52 8.30
CA VAL A 24 9.11 -9.65 7.75
C VAL A 24 8.38 -8.33 7.94
N PHE A 25 8.16 -7.61 6.84
CA PHE A 25 7.31 -6.43 6.83
C PHE A 25 5.84 -6.78 6.63
N PRO A 26 4.91 -5.95 7.13
CA PRO A 26 3.49 -6.16 6.91
C PRO A 26 3.16 -6.07 5.42
N GLY A 27 2.28 -6.97 4.96
CA GLY A 27 1.77 -6.93 3.59
C GLY A 27 0.81 -5.77 3.37
N ILE A 28 0.60 -5.39 2.10
CA ILE A 28 -0.32 -4.28 1.73
C ILE A 28 -1.80 -4.50 2.09
N ALA A 29 -2.17 -5.73 2.48
CA ALA A 29 -3.51 -6.10 2.93
C ALA A 29 -3.57 -6.32 4.46
N ASP A 30 -2.44 -6.16 5.17
CA ASP A 30 -2.42 -6.25 6.62
C ASP A 30 -3.26 -5.14 7.24
N LYS A 31 -4.24 -5.52 8.09
CA LYS A 31 -5.23 -4.58 8.63
C LYS A 31 -4.61 -3.54 9.54
N ALA A 32 -3.57 -3.91 10.30
CA ALA A 32 -2.91 -2.97 11.20
C ALA A 32 -2.13 -1.94 10.38
N PHE A 33 -1.33 -2.39 9.42
CA PHE A 33 -0.57 -1.52 8.52
C PHE A 33 -1.46 -0.54 7.74
N VAL A 34 -2.55 -1.03 7.16
CA VAL A 34 -3.53 -0.20 6.44
C VAL A 34 -4.11 0.87 7.36
N ARG A 35 -4.56 0.46 8.55
CA ARG A 35 -5.13 1.38 9.56
C ARG A 35 -4.10 2.42 9.98
N ASP A 36 -2.88 2.00 10.29
CA ASP A 36 -1.84 2.88 10.82
C ASP A 36 -1.42 3.92 9.75
N CYS A 37 -1.32 3.53 8.48
CA CYS A 37 -1.07 4.45 7.38
C CYS A 37 -2.19 5.49 7.26
N VAL A 38 -3.45 5.07 7.19
CA VAL A 38 -4.59 5.97 7.02
C VAL A 38 -4.78 6.88 8.24
N GLN A 39 -4.60 6.33 9.45
CA GLN A 39 -4.75 7.08 10.69
C GLN A 39 -3.67 8.15 10.84
N ALA A 40 -2.40 7.80 10.61
CA ALA A 40 -1.29 8.75 10.67
C ALA A 40 -1.49 9.94 9.72
N HIS A 41 -1.84 9.67 8.46
CA HIS A 41 -2.11 10.73 7.48
C HIS A 41 -3.26 11.63 7.92
N ASN A 42 -4.40 11.04 8.29
CA ASN A 42 -5.55 11.81 8.73
C ASN A 42 -5.28 12.59 10.02
N GLU A 43 -4.47 12.07 10.94
CA GLU A 43 -4.06 12.80 12.15
C GLU A 43 -3.30 14.09 11.81
N TYR A 44 -2.31 14.02 10.92
CA TYR A 44 -1.56 15.19 10.48
C TYR A 44 -2.43 16.18 9.69
N ARG A 45 -3.30 15.69 8.80
CA ARG A 45 -4.24 16.52 8.04
C ARG A 45 -5.19 17.34 8.91
N ARG A 46 -5.53 16.85 10.10
CA ARG A 46 -6.40 17.52 11.09
C ARG A 46 -5.70 18.61 11.90
N ARG A 47 -4.37 18.55 11.97
CA ARG A 47 -3.52 19.38 12.85
C ARG A 47 -2.70 20.43 12.11
N VAL A 48 -2.92 20.59 10.82
CA VAL A 48 -2.24 21.60 10.01
C VAL A 48 -2.47 23.00 10.55
N LEU A 49 -1.44 23.83 10.42
CA LEU A 49 -1.46 25.25 10.75
C LEU A 49 -0.98 26.05 9.52
N PRO A 50 -1.77 27.03 9.04
CA PRO A 50 -3.12 27.38 9.48
C PRO A 50 -4.13 26.23 9.28
N ALA A 51 -5.26 26.28 9.99
CA ALA A 51 -6.30 25.26 9.82
C ALA A 51 -6.81 25.23 8.38
N ALA A 52 -7.17 24.05 7.87
CA ALA A 52 -7.60 23.86 6.49
C ALA A 52 -9.13 23.85 6.37
N SER A 53 -9.66 24.68 5.48
CA SER A 53 -11.11 24.80 5.22
C SER A 53 -11.69 23.69 4.34
N ASN A 54 -10.85 23.01 3.54
CA ASN A 54 -11.27 22.09 2.49
C ASN A 54 -10.53 20.73 2.51
N MET A 55 -9.91 20.36 3.63
CA MET A 55 -9.09 19.14 3.74
C MET A 55 -9.94 17.88 3.64
N ARG A 56 -9.73 17.05 2.61
CA ARG A 56 -10.46 15.77 2.47
C ARG A 56 -9.96 14.70 3.44
N HIS A 57 -10.88 13.86 3.90
CA HIS A 57 -10.55 12.63 4.63
C HIS A 57 -9.91 11.62 3.67
N MET A 58 -8.74 11.08 4.05
CA MET A 58 -8.07 10.03 3.27
C MET A 58 -8.60 8.65 3.64
N THR A 59 -8.75 7.78 2.63
CA THR A 59 -9.11 6.37 2.78
C THR A 59 -8.17 5.49 1.99
N TRP A 60 -8.10 4.21 2.35
CA TRP A 60 -7.23 3.27 1.66
C TRP A 60 -7.71 2.98 0.23
N ASP A 61 -6.77 2.76 -0.67
CA ASP A 61 -6.99 2.28 -2.02
C ASP A 61 -5.99 1.14 -2.34
N ALA A 62 -6.52 -0.05 -2.57
CA ALA A 62 -5.71 -1.24 -2.82
C ALA A 62 -4.91 -1.14 -4.14
N ALA A 63 -5.37 -0.38 -5.12
CA ALA A 63 -4.67 -0.21 -6.40
C ALA A 63 -3.43 0.63 -6.22
N LEU A 64 -3.56 1.76 -5.51
CA LEU A 64 -2.40 2.57 -5.12
C LEU A 64 -1.40 1.74 -4.30
N ALA A 65 -1.87 0.88 -3.39
CA ALA A 65 -0.99 0.04 -2.58
C ALA A 65 -0.22 -1.01 -3.41
N ARG A 66 -0.86 -1.59 -4.43
CA ARG A 66 -0.17 -2.49 -5.39
C ARG A 66 0.86 -1.76 -6.21
N THR A 67 0.55 -0.56 -6.72
CA THR A 67 1.51 0.28 -7.45
C THR A 67 2.70 0.64 -6.56
N ALA A 68 2.45 1.07 -5.32
CA ALA A 68 3.48 1.35 -4.32
C ALA A 68 4.35 0.12 -4.05
N ARG A 69 3.75 -1.08 -3.88
CA ARG A 69 4.49 -2.34 -3.70
C ARG A 69 5.35 -2.68 -4.90
N ALA A 70 4.80 -2.59 -6.11
CA ALA A 70 5.51 -2.88 -7.34
C ALA A 70 6.72 -1.95 -7.53
N TRP A 71 6.57 -0.67 -7.16
CA TRP A 71 7.67 0.28 -7.20
C TRP A 71 8.70 0.05 -6.09
N ALA A 72 8.24 -0.16 -4.84
CA ALA A 72 9.10 -0.40 -3.69
C ALA A 72 10.01 -1.63 -3.87
N ASN A 73 9.49 -2.69 -4.50
CA ASN A 73 10.22 -3.91 -4.84
C ASN A 73 11.43 -3.69 -5.75
N LYS A 74 11.48 -2.56 -6.49
CA LYS A 74 12.65 -2.24 -7.32
C LYS A 74 13.86 -1.82 -6.48
N CYS A 75 13.66 -1.42 -5.21
CA CYS A 75 14.71 -0.92 -4.34
C CYS A 75 15.51 0.25 -4.95
N LEU A 76 14.81 1.17 -5.61
CA LEU A 76 15.39 2.36 -6.23
C LEU A 76 14.91 3.62 -5.49
N PHE A 77 15.85 4.47 -5.07
CA PHE A 77 15.52 5.76 -4.48
C PHE A 77 15.27 6.82 -5.55
N LYS A 78 14.19 6.61 -6.31
CA LYS A 78 13.72 7.52 -7.35
C LYS A 78 12.20 7.38 -7.50
N HIS A 79 11.55 8.43 -7.96
CA HIS A 79 10.11 8.40 -8.18
C HIS A 79 9.70 7.47 -9.33
N ASN A 80 8.50 6.91 -9.21
CA ASN A 80 7.89 6.12 -10.27
C ASN A 80 7.72 6.96 -11.55
N THR A 81 8.28 6.48 -12.66
CA THR A 81 8.30 7.22 -13.93
C THR A 81 6.92 7.34 -14.58
N TYR A 82 5.96 6.50 -14.16
CA TYR A 82 4.61 6.45 -14.73
C TYR A 82 3.57 7.29 -13.96
N LEU A 83 3.98 8.03 -12.92
CA LEU A 83 3.05 8.76 -12.03
C LEU A 83 2.17 9.78 -12.76
N SER A 84 2.68 10.36 -13.84
CA SER A 84 1.97 11.34 -14.68
C SER A 84 1.29 10.72 -15.90
N GLU A 85 1.52 9.44 -16.16
CA GLU A 85 0.91 8.74 -17.29
C GLU A 85 -0.50 8.31 -16.94
N ARG A 86 -1.45 8.78 -17.74
CA ARG A 86 -2.88 8.58 -17.49
C ARG A 86 -3.19 7.09 -17.42
N TYR A 87 -3.73 6.70 -16.27
CA TYR A 87 -4.19 5.35 -15.97
C TYR A 87 -3.13 4.25 -15.84
N GLN A 88 -1.84 4.58 -15.85
CA GLN A 88 -0.76 3.60 -15.65
C GLN A 88 -0.62 3.19 -14.18
N CYS A 89 -0.54 4.18 -13.28
CA CYS A 89 -0.37 3.92 -11.84
C CYS A 89 -1.70 3.62 -11.12
N HIS A 90 -2.84 3.92 -11.74
CA HIS A 90 -4.17 3.70 -11.17
C HIS A 90 -5.26 3.68 -12.26
N PRO A 91 -6.25 2.77 -12.24
CA PRO A 91 -7.25 2.68 -13.30
C PRO A 91 -8.17 3.91 -13.46
N THR A 92 -8.25 4.79 -12.46
CA THR A 92 -9.16 5.95 -12.47
C THR A 92 -8.48 7.29 -12.21
N PHE A 93 -7.29 7.33 -11.60
CA PHE A 93 -6.60 8.57 -11.36
C PHE A 93 -5.70 8.86 -12.55
N ALA A 94 -5.88 10.03 -13.17
CA ALA A 94 -5.06 10.46 -14.31
C ALA A 94 -3.60 10.69 -13.90
N SER A 95 -3.36 11.08 -12.66
CA SER A 95 -2.05 11.23 -12.06
C SER A 95 -2.05 10.73 -10.61
N VAL A 96 -0.93 10.19 -10.18
CA VAL A 96 -0.73 9.64 -8.84
C VAL A 96 0.43 10.36 -8.16
N GLY A 97 0.24 10.79 -6.92
CA GLY A 97 1.31 11.38 -6.11
C GLY A 97 2.14 10.28 -5.45
N GLU A 98 3.37 10.59 -5.04
CA GLU A 98 4.24 9.61 -4.39
C GLU A 98 5.13 10.25 -3.33
N ASN A 99 5.22 9.60 -2.16
CA ASN A 99 6.26 9.84 -1.18
C ASN A 99 7.08 8.56 -0.99
N ILE A 100 8.39 8.72 -0.83
CA ILE A 100 9.32 7.63 -0.57
C ILE A 100 10.07 7.94 0.73
N TRP A 101 10.19 6.95 1.60
CA TRP A 101 11.01 7.00 2.80
C TRP A 101 11.97 5.82 2.75
N VAL A 102 13.23 6.08 3.05
CA VAL A 102 14.28 5.07 3.14
C VAL A 102 15.03 5.26 4.45
N GLY A 103 15.28 4.15 5.14
CA GLY A 103 16.06 4.12 6.37
C GLY A 103 16.44 2.69 6.74
N SER A 104 17.24 2.51 7.80
CA SER A 104 17.51 1.17 8.32
C SER A 104 16.20 0.44 8.62
N TYR A 105 16.12 -0.85 8.28
CA TYR A 105 14.92 -1.65 8.55
C TYR A 105 14.53 -1.67 10.03
N GLN A 106 15.51 -1.50 10.92
CA GLN A 106 15.35 -1.55 12.38
C GLN A 106 14.62 -0.32 12.95
N ILE A 107 14.70 0.81 12.26
CA ILE A 107 14.06 2.06 12.69
C ILE A 107 12.72 2.30 11.99
N PHE A 108 12.32 1.41 11.08
CA PHE A 108 11.10 1.57 10.33
C PHE A 108 9.89 1.36 11.23
N ASP A 109 9.04 2.38 11.23
CA ASP A 109 7.70 2.36 11.78
C ASP A 109 6.86 3.33 10.92
N VAL A 110 5.60 2.97 10.68
CA VAL A 110 4.70 3.73 9.81
C VAL A 110 4.53 5.16 10.33
N GLN A 111 4.34 5.32 11.65
CA GLN A 111 4.16 6.63 12.25
C GLN A 111 5.43 7.47 12.13
N THR A 112 6.59 6.85 12.35
CA THR A 112 7.90 7.51 12.26
C THR A 112 8.23 7.97 10.84
N ALA A 113 7.96 7.14 9.83
CA ALA A 113 8.18 7.50 8.42
C ALA A 113 7.26 8.67 8.00
N ILE A 114 5.96 8.59 8.30
CA ILE A 114 4.98 9.64 7.95
C ILE A 114 5.25 10.93 8.73
N ARG A 115 5.64 10.83 10.01
CA ARG A 115 6.10 11.98 10.80
C ARG A 115 7.29 12.68 10.16
N THR A 116 8.22 11.93 9.59
CA THR A 116 9.42 12.48 8.94
C THR A 116 9.01 13.33 7.72
N TRP A 117 8.09 12.83 6.90
CA TRP A 117 7.49 13.59 5.80
C TRP A 117 6.75 14.84 6.30
N TYR A 118 5.90 14.71 7.32
CA TYR A 118 5.14 15.83 7.87
C TYR A 118 6.04 16.93 8.47
N ASN A 119 7.12 16.55 9.14
CA ASN A 119 8.05 17.48 9.79
C ASN A 119 8.82 18.37 8.83
N GLU A 120 8.72 18.16 7.51
CA GLU A 120 9.17 19.16 6.54
C GLU A 120 8.38 20.48 6.64
N ASN A 121 7.22 20.50 7.31
CA ASN A 121 6.43 21.71 7.58
C ASN A 121 7.26 22.84 8.23
N ARG A 122 8.29 22.52 9.00
CA ARG A 122 9.20 23.48 9.65
C ARG A 122 9.99 24.32 8.65
N PHE A 123 10.09 23.86 7.40
CA PHE A 123 10.75 24.56 6.31
C PHE A 123 9.76 25.20 5.33
N TYR A 124 8.45 25.00 5.54
CA TYR A 124 7.40 25.49 4.64
C TYR A 124 6.69 26.71 5.24
N ASN A 125 6.74 27.84 4.53
CA ASN A 125 5.97 29.02 4.89
C ASN A 125 4.65 29.04 4.12
N PHE A 126 3.55 28.77 4.82
CA PHE A 126 2.22 28.72 4.20
C PHE A 126 1.76 30.09 3.67
N SER A 127 2.05 31.17 4.39
CA SER A 127 1.57 32.53 4.04
C SER A 127 2.10 33.00 2.70
N VAL A 128 3.37 32.71 2.39
CA VAL A 128 4.00 33.12 1.12
C VAL A 128 4.23 31.96 0.14
N HIS A 129 3.80 30.74 0.48
CA HIS A 129 3.96 29.54 -0.34
C HIS A 129 5.43 29.30 -0.74
N THR A 130 6.35 29.39 0.22
CA THR A 130 7.79 29.13 -0.01
C THR A 130 8.28 27.94 0.80
N CYS A 131 9.29 27.26 0.28
CA CYS A 131 9.98 26.17 0.95
C CYS A 131 11.47 26.51 1.05
N ALA A 132 12.02 26.51 2.26
CA ALA A 132 13.44 26.79 2.48
C ALA A 132 14.36 25.59 2.15
N ARG A 133 13.81 24.37 2.10
CA ARG A 133 14.54 23.11 1.86
C ARG A 133 13.72 22.15 1.00
N SER A 134 13.49 20.93 1.50
CA SER A 134 12.51 19.97 0.97
C SER A 134 11.21 20.09 1.75
N CYS A 135 10.10 20.24 1.02
CA CYS A 135 8.74 20.29 1.58
C CYS A 135 7.73 19.48 0.77
N SER A 136 8.18 18.76 -0.26
CA SER A 136 7.29 18.03 -1.17
C SER A 136 6.59 16.87 -0.48
N HIS A 137 7.25 16.21 0.49
CA HIS A 137 6.62 15.14 1.24
C HIS A 137 5.55 15.69 2.18
N TYR A 138 5.85 16.78 2.90
CA TYR A 138 4.86 17.47 3.72
C TYR A 138 3.65 17.89 2.87
N ALA A 139 3.89 18.63 1.78
CA ALA A 139 2.84 19.14 0.92
C ALA A 139 1.92 18.02 0.40
N GLN A 140 2.48 16.85 0.04
CA GLN A 140 1.68 15.70 -0.39
C GLN A 140 0.86 15.07 0.75
N VAL A 141 1.42 14.92 1.96
CA VAL A 141 0.68 14.40 3.14
C VAL A 141 -0.54 15.27 3.43
N VAL A 142 -0.39 16.59 3.31
CA VAL A 142 -1.44 17.56 3.61
C VAL A 142 -2.15 18.11 2.36
N TRP A 143 -2.08 17.40 1.24
CA TRP A 143 -2.74 17.85 0.01
C TRP A 143 -4.26 17.69 0.11
N ASP A 144 -5.00 18.80 0.08
CA ASP A 144 -6.46 18.84 0.29
C ASP A 144 -7.23 17.91 -0.64
N ASP A 145 -6.86 17.88 -1.92
CA ASP A 145 -7.56 17.13 -2.95
C ASP A 145 -7.22 15.63 -2.94
N SER A 146 -6.09 15.21 -2.37
CA SER A 146 -5.72 13.80 -2.29
C SER A 146 -6.56 13.11 -1.21
N TYR A 147 -7.42 12.16 -1.59
CA TYR A 147 -8.35 11.47 -0.68
C TYR A 147 -8.20 9.94 -0.70
N LYS A 148 -7.40 9.40 -1.61
CA LYS A 148 -7.00 7.98 -1.64
C LYS A 148 -5.52 7.83 -1.34
N LEU A 149 -5.20 6.79 -0.57
CA LEU A 149 -3.85 6.45 -0.15
C LEU A 149 -3.63 4.95 -0.31
N GLY A 150 -2.47 4.54 -0.82
CA GLY A 150 -2.01 3.16 -0.73
C GLY A 150 -0.50 3.12 -0.57
N CYS A 151 -0.02 2.31 0.38
CA CYS A 151 1.39 2.24 0.75
C CYS A 151 1.91 0.81 0.72
N ALA A 152 3.23 0.67 0.66
CA ALA A 152 3.94 -0.59 0.82
C ALA A 152 5.32 -0.34 1.44
N VAL A 153 5.80 -1.30 2.21
CA VAL A 153 7.19 -1.34 2.70
C VAL A 153 7.86 -2.63 2.22
N VAL A 154 9.09 -2.52 1.75
CA VAL A 154 9.89 -3.65 1.26
C VAL A 154 11.29 -3.60 1.86
N PHE A 155 11.84 -4.77 2.18
CA PHE A 155 13.23 -4.90 2.58
C PHE A 155 14.16 -4.83 1.36
N CYS A 156 15.12 -3.92 1.40
CA CYS A 156 16.14 -3.75 0.37
C CYS A 156 17.52 -4.04 0.95
N LYS A 157 18.30 -4.91 0.29
CA LYS A 157 19.69 -5.20 0.70
C LYS A 157 20.53 -3.93 0.71
N GLU A 158 20.34 -3.06 -0.28
CA GLU A 158 20.94 -1.75 -0.36
C GLU A 158 20.06 -0.80 -1.17
N ILE A 159 19.88 0.44 -0.72
CA ILE A 159 19.17 1.52 -1.44
C ILE A 159 19.63 2.87 -0.86
N ALA A 160 19.84 3.87 -1.71
CA ALA A 160 20.33 5.19 -1.29
C ALA A 160 21.61 5.15 -0.42
N GLY A 161 22.48 4.17 -0.63
CA GLY A 161 23.69 3.95 0.17
C GLY A 161 23.45 3.33 1.55
N ILE A 162 22.22 2.94 1.89
CA ILE A 162 21.85 2.32 3.16
C ILE A 162 21.73 0.82 2.96
N ARG A 163 22.51 0.02 3.69
CA ARG A 163 22.40 -1.44 3.72
C ARG A 163 21.28 -1.88 4.65
N ASN A 164 20.62 -2.99 4.30
CA ASN A 164 19.48 -3.55 5.05
C ASN A 164 18.44 -2.46 5.34
N ALA A 165 17.88 -1.88 4.29
CA ALA A 165 16.96 -0.77 4.41
C ALA A 165 15.50 -1.22 4.33
N ALA A 166 14.63 -0.47 4.99
CA ALA A 166 13.22 -0.41 4.65
C ALA A 166 13.01 0.65 3.57
N ASN A 167 12.40 0.26 2.46
CA ASN A 167 11.92 1.16 1.43
C ASN A 167 10.39 1.28 1.54
N PHE A 168 9.90 2.39 2.08
CA PHE A 168 8.49 2.65 2.31
C PHE A 168 7.97 3.68 1.29
N VAL A 169 7.04 3.23 0.46
CA VAL A 169 6.45 4.03 -0.62
C VAL A 169 4.96 4.20 -0.35
N CYS A 170 4.46 5.42 -0.46
CA CYS A 170 3.04 5.74 -0.43
C CYS A 170 2.64 6.45 -1.71
N ASN A 171 1.56 5.98 -2.35
CA ASN A 171 0.94 6.60 -3.51
C ASN A 171 -0.39 7.27 -3.13
N TYR A 172 -0.67 8.42 -3.75
CA TYR A 172 -1.78 9.32 -3.41
C TYR A 172 -2.67 9.59 -4.64
N GLY A 173 -3.99 9.54 -4.45
CA GLY A 173 -4.97 9.75 -5.50
C GLY A 173 -5.98 10.85 -5.16
N PRO A 174 -6.17 11.85 -6.05
CA PRO A 174 -5.28 12.26 -7.14
C PRO A 174 -3.91 12.76 -6.63
N SER A 175 -2.96 12.96 -7.53
CA SER A 175 -1.64 13.53 -7.20
C SER A 175 -1.75 14.91 -6.56
N GLY A 176 -0.82 15.23 -5.66
CA GLY A 176 -0.63 16.57 -5.12
C GLY A 176 0.53 17.33 -5.76
N ASN A 177 1.06 18.30 -5.01
CA ASN A 177 2.28 19.06 -5.32
C ASN A 177 2.26 19.85 -6.63
N PHE A 178 1.08 20.35 -7.01
CA PHE A 178 0.91 21.37 -8.05
C PHE A 178 1.42 22.74 -7.57
N PRO A 179 1.65 23.74 -8.44
CA PRO A 179 2.15 25.07 -8.07
C PRO A 179 1.10 25.93 -7.34
N ARG A 180 0.55 25.42 -6.24
CA ARG A 180 -0.36 26.08 -5.31
C ARG A 180 -0.09 25.60 -3.88
N ARG A 181 -0.63 26.32 -2.88
CA ARG A 181 -0.64 25.84 -1.49
C ARG A 181 -1.31 24.46 -1.41
N PRO A 182 -0.89 23.58 -0.49
CA PRO A 182 -1.42 22.23 -0.39
C PRO A 182 -2.90 22.20 0.03
N TYR A 183 -3.40 23.24 0.68
CA TYR A 183 -4.79 23.39 1.09
C TYR A 183 -5.18 24.87 1.21
N LYS A 184 -6.46 25.15 1.41
CA LYS A 184 -6.97 26.51 1.69
C LYS A 184 -7.06 26.76 3.19
N GLY A 185 -6.34 27.78 3.68
CA GLY A 185 -6.44 28.20 5.08
C GLY A 185 -7.83 28.73 5.43
N GLY A 186 -8.35 28.40 6.61
CA GLY A 186 -9.64 28.89 7.09
C GLY A 186 -10.27 28.00 8.17
N VAL A 187 -11.51 28.31 8.53
CA VAL A 187 -12.30 27.51 9.49
C VAL A 187 -12.42 26.08 8.95
N PRO A 188 -12.10 25.04 9.75
CA PRO A 188 -12.23 23.65 9.31
C PRO A 188 -13.57 23.35 8.65
N CYS A 189 -13.52 22.66 7.51
CA CYS A 189 -14.68 22.24 6.73
C CYS A 189 -15.56 23.35 6.14
N SER A 190 -15.21 24.64 6.24
CA SER A 190 -16.03 25.72 5.69
C SER A 190 -16.09 25.75 4.16
N GLN A 191 -15.21 25.01 3.49
CA GLN A 191 -15.14 24.89 2.03
C GLN A 191 -15.15 23.41 1.56
N CYS A 192 -15.85 22.53 2.28
CA CYS A 192 -16.11 21.17 1.78
C CYS A 192 -17.06 21.17 0.57
N SER A 193 -17.08 20.07 -0.20
CA SER A 193 -18.00 19.96 -1.34
C SER A 193 -19.45 19.84 -0.87
N LYS A 194 -20.41 20.25 -1.70
CA LYS A 194 -21.84 20.16 -1.35
C LYS A 194 -22.21 18.71 -1.05
N GLY A 195 -22.72 18.49 0.16
CA GLY A 195 -23.10 17.17 0.66
C GLY A 195 -22.05 16.48 1.52
N ASP A 196 -20.79 16.92 1.54
CA ASP A 196 -19.79 16.35 2.46
C ASP A 196 -20.17 16.61 3.92
N ILE A 197 -19.87 15.65 4.79
CA ILE A 197 -19.99 15.80 6.25
C ILE A 197 -18.62 16.17 6.81
N CYS A 198 -18.58 17.18 7.68
CA CYS A 198 -17.38 17.46 8.47
C CYS A 198 -17.22 16.43 9.59
N ARG A 199 -16.14 15.67 9.59
CA ARG A 199 -15.76 14.80 10.71
C ARG A 199 -14.33 15.06 11.12
N TYR A 200 -14.14 15.37 12.41
CA TYR A 200 -12.82 15.64 12.99
C TYR A 200 -12.01 16.66 12.18
N LYS A 201 -12.61 17.76 11.69
CA LYS A 201 -11.96 18.78 10.84
C LYS A 201 -11.61 18.35 9.39
N LEU A 202 -12.13 17.22 8.92
CA LEU A 202 -11.94 16.73 7.55
C LEU A 202 -13.28 16.64 6.81
N CYS A 203 -13.27 16.99 5.52
CA CYS A 203 -14.37 16.78 4.59
C CYS A 203 -14.49 15.29 4.27
N ASN A 204 -15.58 14.66 4.70
CA ASN A 204 -15.85 13.25 4.45
C ASN A 204 -17.04 13.11 3.50
N TYR A 205 -16.88 12.29 2.46
CA TYR A 205 -17.95 12.02 1.50
C TYR A 205 -19.12 11.32 2.22
N SER A 206 -20.29 11.95 2.20
CA SER A 206 -21.45 11.45 2.94
C SER A 206 -22.30 10.43 2.18
N ARG A 207 -22.13 10.32 0.85
CA ARG A 207 -23.14 9.68 0.00
C ARG A 207 -22.64 9.11 -1.33
N TRP A 208 -21.33 8.93 -1.49
CA TRP A 208 -20.79 8.42 -2.74
C TRP A 208 -19.60 7.50 -2.50
N HIS A 209 -19.82 6.22 -2.76
CA HIS A 209 -18.75 5.26 -2.96
C HIS A 209 -18.37 5.30 -4.44
N PRO A 210 -17.13 5.64 -4.78
CA PRO A 210 -16.69 5.54 -6.15
C PRO A 210 -16.87 4.09 -6.67
N PRO A 211 -17.35 3.88 -7.89
CA PRO A 211 -17.53 2.52 -8.45
C PRO A 211 -16.26 1.66 -8.43
N TRP A 212 -15.08 2.29 -8.35
CA TRP A 212 -13.80 1.61 -8.29
C TRP A 212 -13.39 1.10 -6.89
N GLU A 213 -14.01 1.56 -5.79
CA GLU A 213 -13.78 0.99 -4.46
C GLU A 213 -14.14 -0.50 -4.39
N PHE A 214 -15.11 -0.93 -5.22
CA PHE A 214 -15.60 -2.31 -5.28
C PHE A 214 -15.02 -3.12 -6.43
N ARG A 215 -14.19 -2.52 -7.30
CA ARG A 215 -13.49 -3.33 -8.31
C ARG A 215 -12.47 -4.17 -7.57
N ILE A 216 -12.76 -5.47 -7.47
CA ILE A 216 -11.79 -6.47 -7.04
C ILE A 216 -10.65 -6.41 -8.04
N ILE A 217 -9.59 -5.71 -7.68
CA ILE A 217 -8.35 -5.80 -8.43
C ILE A 217 -7.63 -7.00 -7.84
N CYS A 218 -7.86 -8.15 -8.48
CA CYS A 218 -7.15 -9.37 -8.14
C CYS A 218 -5.67 -9.20 -8.45
N ASP A 219 -4.81 -9.57 -7.51
CA ASP A 219 -3.42 -9.89 -7.82
C ASP A 219 -3.31 -11.35 -8.33
N GLU A 220 -2.11 -11.78 -8.71
CA GLU A 220 -1.88 -13.13 -9.24
C GLU A 220 -2.34 -14.25 -8.28
N ALA A 221 -2.22 -14.02 -6.97
CA ALA A 221 -2.70 -14.96 -5.96
C ALA A 221 -4.24 -15.04 -5.94
N CYS A 222 -4.93 -13.90 -6.05
CA CYS A 222 -6.38 -13.82 -6.19
C CYS A 222 -6.87 -14.51 -7.46
N VAL A 223 -6.20 -14.30 -8.61
CA VAL A 223 -6.54 -15.00 -9.86
C VAL A 223 -6.33 -16.51 -9.70
N THR A 224 -5.20 -16.93 -9.13
CA THR A 224 -4.89 -18.34 -8.88
C THR A 224 -5.94 -18.99 -7.99
N LEU A 225 -6.37 -18.31 -6.92
CA LEU A 225 -7.44 -18.78 -6.02
C LEU A 225 -8.79 -18.88 -6.72
N ILE A 226 -9.17 -17.91 -7.56
CA ILE A 226 -10.43 -17.97 -8.30
C ILE A 226 -10.41 -19.12 -9.31
N VAL A 227 -9.33 -19.25 -10.08
CA VAL A 227 -9.17 -20.30 -11.10
C VAL A 227 -9.13 -21.67 -10.44
N SER A 228 -8.33 -21.86 -9.40
CA SER A 228 -8.26 -23.13 -8.66
C SER A 228 -9.60 -23.53 -8.05
N ARG A 229 -10.34 -22.58 -7.44
CA ARG A 229 -11.70 -22.85 -6.92
C ARG A 229 -12.67 -23.24 -8.03
N ALA A 230 -12.64 -22.55 -9.16
CA ALA A 230 -13.47 -22.89 -10.31
C ALA A 230 -13.14 -24.28 -10.87
N LEU A 231 -11.85 -24.60 -10.98
CA LEU A 231 -11.36 -25.89 -11.47
C LEU A 231 -11.73 -27.04 -10.53
N LEU A 232 -11.60 -26.83 -9.21
CA LEU A 232 -12.03 -27.78 -8.18
C LEU A 232 -13.55 -28.01 -8.22
N MET A 233 -14.36 -26.96 -8.37
CA MET A 233 -15.81 -27.12 -8.51
C MET A 233 -16.17 -27.91 -9.77
N PHE A 234 -15.51 -27.62 -10.90
CA PHE A 234 -15.72 -28.37 -12.13
C PHE A 234 -15.35 -29.86 -11.99
N LEU A 235 -14.21 -30.16 -11.35
CA LEU A 235 -13.79 -31.52 -11.05
C LEU A 235 -14.81 -32.26 -10.18
N VAL A 236 -15.35 -31.61 -9.14
CA VAL A 236 -16.38 -32.20 -8.28
C VAL A 236 -17.64 -32.53 -9.10
N VAL A 237 -18.09 -31.62 -9.96
CA VAL A 237 -19.26 -31.86 -10.84
C VAL A 237 -19.02 -33.06 -11.76
N LEU A 238 -17.82 -33.17 -12.37
CA LEU A 238 -17.46 -34.32 -13.20
C LEU A 238 -17.46 -35.62 -12.41
N ILE A 239 -16.85 -35.63 -11.21
CA ILE A 239 -16.81 -36.81 -10.34
C ILE A 239 -18.23 -37.27 -10.00
N VAL A 240 -19.11 -36.35 -9.58
CA VAL A 240 -20.51 -36.66 -9.26
C VAL A 240 -21.26 -37.20 -10.48
N TYR A 241 -21.03 -36.61 -11.66
CA TYR A 241 -21.61 -37.08 -12.92
C TYR A 241 -21.18 -38.52 -13.25
N PHE A 242 -19.88 -38.82 -13.16
CA PHE A 242 -19.36 -40.16 -13.44
C PHE A 242 -19.80 -41.18 -12.39
N ILE A 243 -19.85 -40.82 -11.11
CA ILE A 243 -20.39 -41.68 -10.05
C ILE A 243 -21.86 -42.03 -10.36
N LYS A 244 -22.69 -41.03 -10.68
CA LYS A 244 -24.10 -41.27 -11.02
C LYS A 244 -24.28 -42.13 -12.28
N LYS A 245 -23.41 -41.94 -13.28
CA LYS A 245 -23.43 -42.74 -14.51
C LYS A 245 -23.01 -44.19 -14.29
N HIS A 246 -22.04 -44.43 -13.42
CA HIS A 246 -21.49 -45.76 -13.18
C HIS A 246 -22.28 -46.55 -12.13
N PHE A 247 -22.86 -45.86 -11.15
CA PHE A 247 -23.66 -46.42 -10.08
C PHE A 247 -25.12 -45.96 -10.19
N THR A 248 -25.82 -46.45 -11.23
CA THR A 248 -27.22 -46.06 -11.53
C THR A 248 -28.24 -46.47 -10.47
N ASN A 249 -27.90 -47.41 -9.58
CA ASN A 249 -28.82 -48.02 -8.61
C ASN A 249 -28.51 -47.68 -7.13
N MET A 250 -27.76 -46.61 -6.83
CA MET A 250 -27.65 -46.13 -5.45
C MET A 250 -28.93 -45.40 -5.04
N HIS A 251 -29.98 -46.16 -4.70
CA HIS A 251 -31.07 -45.64 -3.89
C HIS A 251 -30.53 -45.32 -2.49
N MET A 252 -30.64 -44.07 -2.06
CA MET A 252 -30.50 -43.74 -0.64
C MET A 252 -31.67 -44.37 0.09
N SER A 253 -31.44 -45.51 0.73
CA SER A 253 -32.34 -46.06 1.72
C SER A 253 -32.55 -44.98 2.79
N THR A 254 -33.79 -44.47 2.86
CA THR A 254 -34.24 -43.51 3.87
C THR A 254 -34.62 -44.24 5.14
#